data_AF-A0A962Q1Q6-F1
#
_entry.id   AF-A0A962Q1Q6-F1
#
_cell.length_a   1.000
_cell.length_b   1.000
_cell.length_c   1.000
_cell.angle_alpha   90.00
_cell.angle_beta   90.00
_cell.angle_gamma   90.00
#
_symmetry.space_group_name_H-M   'P 1'
#
loop_
_entity.id
_entity.type
_entity.pdbx_description
1 polymer ?
#
loop_
_entity_poly.entity_id
_entity_poly.type
_entity_poly.pdbx_seq_one_letter_code
_entity_poly.pdbx_strand_id
1 'polypeptide(L)'
;MYRDGQALVLPASRKTRALLVYLALSRRPHRRVALCELLFSRTDDPRAALRWSLTRLRALLGDALLTSRDTVQLCDGSAGVELDLAQLRHLLAEDAPHRLQLL
;
A
#
# COMPACT_ATOMS: atom_id res chain seq x y z
N MET A 1 1.42 -7.98 9.58
CA MET A 1 0.17 -7.77 8.83
C MET A 1 -0.78 -8.87 9.26
N TYR A 2 -2.01 -8.54 9.61
CA TYR A 2 -2.97 -9.49 10.18
C TYR A 2 -4.28 -9.47 9.37
N ARG A 3 -5.02 -10.58 9.38
CA ARG A 3 -6.41 -10.69 8.90
C ARG A 3 -7.17 -11.50 9.93
N ASP A 4 -8.26 -10.93 10.45
CA ASP A 4 -9.08 -11.55 11.50
C ASP A 4 -8.24 -12.03 12.70
N GLY A 5 -7.28 -11.20 13.11
CA GLY A 5 -6.34 -11.48 14.21
C GLY A 5 -5.21 -12.48 13.88
N GLN A 6 -5.22 -13.09 12.70
CA GLN A 6 -4.20 -14.06 12.28
C GLN A 6 -3.06 -13.39 11.49
N ALA A 7 -1.81 -13.69 11.86
CA ALA A 7 -0.64 -13.14 11.17
C ALA A 7 -0.55 -13.69 9.74
N LEU A 8 -0.44 -12.79 8.76
CA LEU A 8 -0.26 -13.16 7.36
C LEU A 8 1.23 -13.25 7.01
N VAL A 9 1.57 -14.27 6.22
CA VAL A 9 2.89 -14.38 5.60
C VAL A 9 3.00 -13.39 4.45
N LEU A 10 3.95 -12.46 4.57
CA LEU A 10 4.21 -11.49 3.51
C LEU A 10 4.99 -12.12 2.35
N PRO A 11 4.83 -11.62 1.11
CA PRO A 11 5.64 -12.07 -0.02
C PRO A 11 7.14 -11.95 0.28
N ALA A 12 7.91 -12.99 -0.05
CA ALA A 12 9.37 -13.00 0.17
C ALA A 12 10.11 -11.92 -0.64
N SER A 13 9.56 -11.55 -1.80
CA SER A 13 10.13 -10.53 -2.68
C SER A 13 10.14 -9.15 -2.03
N ARG A 14 11.34 -8.56 -1.93
CA ARG A 14 11.54 -7.19 -1.43
C ARG A 14 10.76 -6.17 -2.26
N LYS A 15 10.74 -6.31 -3.58
CA LYS A 15 10.00 -5.39 -4.48
C LYS A 15 8.49 -5.49 -4.28
N THR A 16 7.96 -6.70 -4.06
CA THR A 16 6.53 -6.89 -3.80
C THR A 16 6.11 -6.28 -2.46
N ARG A 17 6.95 -6.40 -1.42
CA ARG A 17 6.72 -5.72 -0.14
C ARG A 17 6.84 -4.20 -0.27
N ALA A 18 7.81 -3.69 -1.03
CA ALA A 18 7.95 -2.26 -1.29
C ALA A 18 6.72 -1.69 -2.01
N LEU A 19 6.19 -2.42 -3.01
CA LEU A 19 4.94 -2.04 -3.68
C LEU A 19 3.76 -1.97 -2.70
N LEU A 20 3.59 -2.98 -1.84
CA LEU A 20 2.54 -2.98 -0.82
C LEU A 20 2.63 -1.75 0.09
N VAL A 21 3.82 -1.49 0.64
CA VAL A 21 4.05 -0.36 1.53
C VAL A 21 3.80 0.97 0.81
N TYR A 22 4.27 1.11 -0.42
CA TYR A 22 4.07 2.32 -1.21
C TYR A 22 2.59 2.60 -1.47
N LEU A 23 1.81 1.59 -1.87
CA LEU A 23 0.36 1.73 -2.09
C LEU A 23 -0.37 2.07 -0.77
N ALA A 24 0.00 1.43 0.33
CA ALA A 24 -0.59 1.64 1.64
C ALA A 24 -0.37 3.06 2.19
N LEU A 25 0.83 3.62 2.02
CA LEU A 25 1.16 4.95 2.52
C LEU A 25 0.53 6.08 1.69
N SER A 26 0.45 5.88 0.38
CA SER A 26 0.06 6.93 -0.57
C SER A 26 -1.45 7.08 -0.76
N ARG A 27 -2.23 6.01 -0.55
CA ARG A 27 -3.72 6.02 -0.54
C ARG A 27 -4.36 6.73 -1.73
N ARG A 28 -3.81 6.53 -2.92
CA ARG A 28 -4.32 7.11 -4.17
C ARG A 28 -4.07 6.17 -5.34
N PRO A 29 -4.77 6.34 -6.47
CA PRO A 29 -4.43 5.64 -7.70
C PRO A 29 -3.02 5.99 -8.18
N HIS A 30 -2.23 4.96 -8.52
CA HIS A 30 -0.91 5.12 -9.16
C HIS A 30 -0.89 4.53 -10.54
N ARG A 31 -0.28 5.24 -11.48
CA ARG A 31 -0.06 4.72 -12.83
C ARG A 31 0.90 3.54 -12.80
N ARG A 32 0.57 2.48 -13.55
CA ARG A 32 1.42 1.29 -13.68
C ARG A 32 2.80 1.61 -14.22
N VAL A 33 2.90 2.54 -15.17
CA VAL A 33 4.18 3.01 -15.73
C VAL A 33 5.06 3.62 -14.64
N ALA A 34 4.51 4.51 -13.81
CA ALA A 34 5.24 5.12 -12.70
C ALA A 34 5.71 4.06 -11.67
N LEU A 35 4.88 3.05 -11.39
CA LEU A 35 5.27 1.94 -10.51
C LEU A 35 6.40 1.10 -11.11
N CYS A 36 6.38 0.85 -12.42
CA CYS A 36 7.46 0.16 -13.13
C CYS A 36 8.77 0.94 -13.02
N GLU A 37 8.75 2.23 -13.31
CA GLU A 37 9.93 3.09 -13.24
C GLU A 37 10.50 3.17 -11.82
N LEU A 38 9.63 3.37 -10.82
CA LEU A 38 10.02 3.53 -9.42
C LEU A 38 10.62 2.26 -8.81
N LEU A 39 10.03 1.08 -9.07
CA LEU A 39 10.34 -0.14 -8.33
C LEU A 39 10.99 -1.24 -9.18
N PHE A 40 10.82 -1.20 -10.50
CA PHE A 40 11.15 -2.30 -11.41
C PHE A 40 12.03 -1.88 -12.60
N SER A 41 12.54 -0.64 -12.66
CA SER A 41 13.36 -0.13 -13.77
C SER A 41 14.59 -0.97 -14.10
N ARG A 42 15.12 -1.72 -13.14
CA ARG A 42 16.29 -2.59 -13.30
C ARG A 42 15.97 -4.04 -13.71
N THR A 43 14.72 -4.38 -14.01
CA THR A 43 14.35 -5.73 -14.50
C THR A 43 14.21 -5.73 -16.01
N ASP A 44 14.50 -6.85 -16.66
CA ASP A 44 14.41 -6.98 -18.12
C ASP A 44 12.99 -6.69 -18.66
N ASP A 45 11.96 -7.11 -17.93
CA ASP A 45 10.56 -6.74 -18.20
C ASP A 45 9.89 -6.16 -16.93
N PRO A 46 9.92 -4.82 -16.76
CA PRO A 46 9.28 -4.15 -15.63
C PRO A 46 7.77 -4.38 -15.55
N ARG A 47 7.08 -4.51 -16.69
CA ARG A 47 5.63 -4.71 -16.75
C ARG A 47 5.26 -6.11 -16.30
N ALA A 48 6.00 -7.13 -16.72
CA ALA A 48 5.83 -8.49 -16.23
C ALA A 48 6.16 -8.60 -14.74
N ALA A 49 7.22 -7.94 -14.27
CA ALA A 49 7.60 -7.92 -12.85
C ALA A 49 6.52 -7.26 -11.97
N LEU A 50 5.94 -6.14 -12.43
CA LEU A 50 4.81 -5.49 -11.77
C LEU A 50 3.59 -6.43 -11.78
N ARG A 51 3.24 -7.03 -12.92
CA ARG A 51 2.11 -7.97 -13.02
C ARG A 51 2.25 -9.13 -12.04
N TRP A 52 3.42 -9.75 -11.97
CA TRP A 52 3.69 -10.82 -11.01
C TRP A 52 3.54 -10.37 -9.55
N SER A 53 4.09 -9.20 -9.23
CA SER A 53 3.95 -8.61 -7.89
C SER A 53 2.48 -8.36 -7.52
N LEU A 54 1.68 -7.85 -8.46
CA LEU A 54 0.25 -7.64 -8.25
C LEU A 54 -0.51 -8.96 -8.07
N THR A 55 -0.18 -10.02 -8.82
CA THR A 55 -0.75 -11.36 -8.59
C THR A 55 -0.49 -11.84 -7.16
N ARG A 56 0.73 -11.69 -6.67
CA ARG A 56 1.09 -12.07 -5.28
C ARG A 56 0.35 -11.23 -4.24
N LEU A 57 0.17 -9.93 -4.49
CA LEU A 57 -0.56 -9.05 -3.59
C LEU A 57 -2.07 -9.30 -3.63
N ARG A 58 -2.65 -9.64 -4.79
CA ARG A 58 -4.07 -9.99 -4.93
C ARG A 58 -4.45 -11.17 -4.02
N ALA A 59 -3.59 -12.19 -3.94
CA ALA A 59 -3.79 -13.33 -3.05
C ALA A 59 -3.81 -12.94 -1.56
N LEU A 60 -3.09 -11.87 -1.19
CA LEU A 60 -3.01 -11.39 0.20
C LEU A 60 -4.15 -10.41 0.53
N LEU A 61 -4.51 -9.56 -0.42
CA LEU A 61 -5.36 -8.38 -0.19
C LEU A 61 -6.80 -8.58 -0.67
N GLY A 62 -7.04 -9.50 -1.61
CA GLY A 62 -8.36 -9.69 -2.21
C GLY A 62 -8.84 -8.42 -2.91
N ASP A 63 -10.03 -7.97 -2.52
CA ASP A 63 -10.72 -6.82 -3.13
C ASP A 63 -10.22 -5.46 -2.63
N ALA A 64 -9.39 -5.44 -1.59
CA ALA A 64 -8.70 -4.22 -1.16
C ALA A 64 -7.70 -3.72 -2.22
N LEU A 65 -7.26 -4.58 -3.15
CA LEU A 65 -6.36 -4.20 -4.24
C LEU A 65 -7.15 -3.90 -5.52
N LEU A 66 -7.38 -2.62 -5.78
CA LEU A 66 -8.04 -2.14 -6.99
C LEU A 66 -7.03 -2.06 -8.13
N THR A 67 -7.28 -2.79 -9.21
CA THR A 67 -6.45 -2.76 -10.41
C THR A 67 -7.29 -2.46 -11.63
N SER A 68 -6.88 -1.45 -12.40
CA SER A 68 -7.38 -1.20 -13.74
C SER A 68 -6.30 -1.52 -14.78
N ARG A 69 -6.59 -1.23 -16.06
CA ARG A 69 -5.61 -1.31 -17.14
C ARG A 69 -4.39 -0.43 -16.87
N ASP A 70 -4.59 0.74 -16.27
CA ASP A 70 -3.57 1.79 -16.18
C ASP A 70 -3.17 2.17 -14.76
N THR A 71 -4.01 1.83 -13.78
CA THR A 71 -3.82 2.23 -12.38
C THR A 71 -3.88 1.07 -11.40
N VAL A 72 -3.23 1.25 -10.26
CA VAL A 72 -3.29 0.38 -9.09
C VAL A 72 -3.50 1.24 -7.86
N GLN A 73 -4.40 0.81 -6.98
CA GLN A 73 -4.70 1.47 -5.71
C GLN A 73 -4.96 0.42 -4.63
N LEU A 74 -4.65 0.77 -3.38
CA LEU A 74 -5.16 0.07 -2.22
C LEU A 74 -6.40 0.84 -1.70
N CYS A 75 -7.54 0.17 -1.55
CA CYS A 75 -8.75 0.74 -0.98
C CYS A 75 -8.48 1.36 0.40
N ASP A 76 -9.08 2.51 0.65
CA ASP A 76 -9.30 3.05 1.98
C ASP A 76 -10.71 2.65 2.49
N GLY A 77 -10.92 2.76 3.80
CA GLY A 77 -12.23 2.52 4.43
C GLY A 77 -12.51 1.06 4.82
N SER A 78 -13.81 0.69 4.89
CA SER A 78 -14.31 -0.57 5.48
C SER A 78 -13.92 -1.84 4.72
N ALA A 79 -13.56 -1.73 3.45
CA ALA A 79 -13.00 -2.81 2.64
C ALA A 79 -11.46 -2.68 2.45
N GLY A 80 -10.86 -1.69 3.11
CA GLY A 80 -9.46 -1.32 2.99
C GLY A 80 -8.54 -2.04 3.98
N VAL A 81 -7.25 -1.70 3.92
CA VAL A 81 -6.27 -2.16 4.89
C VAL A 81 -6.14 -1.14 6.00
N GLU A 82 -6.40 -1.57 7.23
CA GLU A 82 -6.08 -0.78 8.42
C GLU A 82 -4.57 -0.65 8.59
N LEU A 83 -4.13 0.57 8.89
CA LEU A 83 -2.73 0.90 9.03
C LEU A 83 -2.59 1.70 10.32
N ASP A 84 -1.70 1.27 11.21
CA ASP A 84 -1.46 1.96 12.49
C ASP A 84 -1.08 3.43 12.28
N LEU A 85 -0.41 3.75 11.16
CA LEU A 85 -0.10 5.12 10.76
C LEU A 85 -1.35 5.97 10.46
N ALA A 86 -2.46 5.36 9.99
CA ALA A 86 -3.74 6.05 9.85
C ALA A 86 -4.25 6.51 11.21
N GLN A 87 -4.26 5.58 12.17
CA GLN A 87 -4.77 5.80 13.50
C GLN A 87 -3.89 6.80 14.24
N LEU A 88 -2.57 6.70 14.11
CA LEU A 88 -1.64 7.68 14.65
C LEU A 88 -1.87 9.08 14.04
N ARG A 89 -2.04 9.20 12.72
CA ARG A 89 -2.36 10.49 12.08
C ARG A 89 -3.70 11.07 12.53
N HIS A 90 -4.70 10.22 12.72
CA HIS A 90 -6.00 10.63 13.23
C HIS A 90 -5.87 11.13 14.67
N LEU A 91 -5.24 10.37 15.56
CA LEU A 91 -4.98 10.77 16.94
C LEU A 91 -4.19 12.09 17.00
N LEU A 92 -3.15 12.25 16.18
CA LEU A 92 -2.39 13.51 16.09
C LEU A 92 -3.21 14.70 15.56
N ALA A 93 -4.20 14.46 14.69
CA ALA A 93 -5.09 15.50 14.18
C ALA A 93 -6.16 15.88 15.21
N GLU A 94 -6.67 14.91 15.98
CA GLU A 94 -7.64 15.13 17.06
C GLU A 94 -6.99 15.77 18.31
N ASP A 95 -5.72 15.47 18.60
CA ASP A 95 -4.92 16.06 19.70
C ASP A 95 -4.39 17.48 19.40
N ALA A 96 -4.71 18.05 18.22
CA ALA A 96 -4.25 19.37 17.80
C ALA A 96 -4.71 20.60 18.63
N PRO A 97 -5.64 20.56 19.63
CA PRO A 97 -5.93 21.76 20.42
C PRO A 97 -4.92 22.09 21.54
N HIS A 98 -3.98 21.20 21.90
CA HIS A 98 -3.22 21.35 23.17
C HIS A 98 -1.74 21.74 23.05
N ARG A 99 -1.24 22.20 21.88
CA ARG A 99 0.21 22.42 21.71
C ARG A 99 0.65 23.76 21.10
N LEU A 100 -0.08 24.84 21.39
CA LEU A 100 0.40 26.23 21.22
C LEU A 100 0.19 27.07 22.48
N GLN A 101 0.72 26.59 23.61
CA GLN A 101 1.08 27.41 24.75
C GLN A 101 2.42 26.90 25.28
N LEU A 102 3.50 27.31 24.63
CA LEU A 102 4.88 27.39 25.12
C LEU A 102 5.76 27.56 23.88
N LEU A 103 5.88 28.81 23.43
CA LEU A 103 7.13 29.51 23.10
C LEU A 103 6.76 30.97 22.80
#